data_AF-A0A644U0W0-F1
#
_entry.id   AF-A0A644U0W0-F1
#
_cell.length_a   1.000
_cell.length_b   1.000
_cell.length_c   1.000
_cell.angle_alpha   90.00
_cell.angle_beta   90.00
_cell.angle_gamma   90.00
#
_symmetry.space_group_name_H-M   'P 1'
#
loop_
_entity.id
_entity.type
_entity.pdbx_description
1 polymer ?
#
loop_
_entity_poly.entity_id
_entity_poly.type
_entity_poly.pdbx_seq_one_letter_code
_entity_poly.pdbx_strand_id
1 'polypeptide(L)'
;MNGTEYLRRIKFSCPVCLNSVTEKIWLADPEDLERVTMNCPVCGSPTMRIDSPDDDIKFFAYLDMRRSINERIDEQMEETYDYL
;
A
#
# COMPACT_ATOMS: atom_id res chain seq x y z
N MET A 1 15.93 21.30 20.31
CA MET A 1 15.85 19.88 19.94
C MET A 1 16.73 19.70 18.73
N ASN A 2 17.95 19.16 18.90
CA ASN A 2 18.84 18.83 17.78
C ASN A 2 18.61 17.35 17.45
N GLY A 3 17.57 17.06 16.66
CA GLY A 3 17.42 15.76 16.04
C GLY A 3 18.27 15.74 14.77
N THR A 4 19.20 14.79 14.65
CA THR A 4 19.90 14.54 13.39
C THR A 4 18.90 13.98 12.39
N GLU A 5 18.35 14.84 11.55
CA GLU A 5 17.56 14.40 10.41
C GLU A 5 18.40 13.45 9.55
N TYR A 6 17.83 12.32 9.17
CA TYR A 6 18.50 11.37 8.29
C TYR A 6 17.66 11.11 7.05
N LEU A 7 18.35 10.90 5.93
CA LEU A 7 17.74 10.65 4.64
C LEU A 7 17.50 9.16 4.45
N ARG A 8 16.25 8.75 4.29
CA ARG A 8 15.89 7.37 3.98
C ARG A 8 15.28 7.26 2.59
N ARG A 9 15.63 6.20 1.87
CA ARG A 9 15.02 5.87 0.58
C ARG A 9 13.92 4.85 0.81
N ILE A 10 12.68 5.22 0.50
CA ILE A 10 11.48 4.44 0.82
C ILE A 10 10.76 4.12 -0.48
N LYS A 11 10.37 2.86 -0.66
CA LYS A 11 9.53 2.42 -1.78
C LYS A 11 8.06 2.46 -1.37
N PHE A 12 7.22 2.95 -2.26
CA PHE A 12 5.77 3.01 -2.14
C PHE A 12 5.16 2.20 -3.28
N SER A 13 4.45 1.13 -2.93
CA SER A 13 3.80 0.24 -3.90
C SER A 13 2.29 0.43 -3.87
N CYS A 14 1.69 0.67 -5.02
CA CYS A 14 0.24 0.79 -5.14
C CYS A 14 -0.41 -0.60 -5.21
N PRO A 15 -1.33 -0.95 -4.30
CA PRO A 15 -1.99 -2.24 -4.34
C PRO A 15 -3.12 -2.32 -5.40
N VAL A 16 -3.37 -1.22 -6.13
CA VAL A 16 -4.44 -1.13 -7.14
C VAL A 16 -3.90 -1.35 -8.54
N CYS A 17 -2.94 -0.52 -8.97
CA CYS A 17 -2.36 -0.59 -10.32
C CYS A 17 -0.94 -1.18 -10.35
N LEU A 18 -0.44 -1.65 -9.20
CA LEU A 18 0.89 -2.26 -9.02
C LEU A 18 2.08 -1.33 -9.36
N ASN A 19 1.83 -0.05 -9.63
CA ASN A 19 2.88 0.93 -9.80
C ASN A 19 3.68 1.10 -8.50
N SER A 20 5.00 1.22 -8.63
CA SER A 20 5.90 1.48 -7.51
C SER A 20 6.68 2.77 -7.74
N VAL A 21 6.82 3.57 -6.70
CA VAL A 21 7.61 4.81 -6.70
C VAL A 21 8.60 4.73 -5.54
N THR A 22 9.79 5.27 -5.73
CA THR A 22 10.80 5.31 -4.68
C THR A 22 11.21 6.74 -4.42
N GLU A 23 10.97 7.21 -3.20
CA GLU A 23 11.27 8.59 -2.79
C GLU A 23 12.34 8.64 -1.71
N LYS A 24 13.02 9.78 -1.63
CA LYS A 24 13.97 10.09 -0.56
C LYS A 24 13.32 11.04 0.43
N ILE A 25 13.22 10.64 1.68
CA ILE A 25 12.48 11.37 2.70
C ILE A 25 13.41 11.63 3.88
N TRP A 26 13.43 12.88 4.33
CA TRP A 26 14.13 13.29 5.54
C TRP A 26 13.24 12.98 6.74
N LEU A 27 13.79 12.28 7.72
CA LEU A 27 13.07 11.87 8.93
C LEU A 27 13.81 12.43 10.14
N ALA A 28 13.05 12.99 11.08
CA ALA A 28 13.58 13.45 12.35
C ALA A 28 13.69 12.26 13.33
N ASP A 29 12.64 11.44 13.41
CA ASP A 29 12.58 10.26 14.27
C ASP A 29 12.22 8.98 13.47
N PRO A 30 12.67 7.78 13.92
CA PRO A 30 12.29 6.52 13.29
C PRO A 30 10.79 6.24 13.24
N GLU A 31 10.04 6.74 14.23
CA GLU A 31 8.58 6.58 14.32
C GLU A 31 7.85 7.38 13.22
N ASP A 32 8.45 8.46 12.72
CA ASP A 32 7.85 9.27 11.63
C ASP A 32 7.70 8.45 10.35
N LEU A 33 8.51 7.41 10.18
CA LEU A 33 8.47 6.50 9.04
C LEU A 33 7.10 5.85 8.87
N GLU A 34 6.37 5.57 9.96
CA GLU A 34 5.04 4.96 9.91
C GLU A 34 3.95 5.94 9.47
N ARG A 35 4.21 7.24 9.62
CA ARG A 35 3.27 8.31 9.25
C ARG A 35 3.45 8.78 7.81
N VAL A 36 4.55 8.38 7.17
CA VAL A 36 4.79 8.72 5.78
C VAL A 36 3.80 7.99 4.89
N THR A 37 2.95 8.76 4.24
CA THR A 37 1.95 8.27 3.29
C THR A 37 2.12 8.95 1.95
N MET A 38 1.76 8.24 0.88
CA MET A 38 1.81 8.75 -0.48
C MET A 38 0.66 8.16 -1.28
N ASN A 39 0.05 8.99 -2.13
CA ASN A 39 -0.92 8.52 -3.10
C ASN A 39 -0.20 8.10 -4.39
N CYS A 40 -0.71 7.07 -5.05
CA CYS A 40 -0.14 6.59 -6.30
C CYS A 40 -0.24 7.70 -7.36
N PRO A 41 0.87 8.07 -8.04
CA PRO A 41 0.82 9.11 -9.06
C PRO A 41 0.07 8.69 -10.33
N VAL A 42 -0.26 7.40 -10.47
CA VAL A 42 -0.96 6.85 -11.65
C VAL A 42 -2.48 6.83 -11.44
N CYS A 43 -2.95 6.22 -10.35
CA CYS A 43 -4.39 6.02 -10.11
C CYS A 43 -4.94 6.79 -8.91
N GLY A 44 -4.10 7.53 -8.18
CA GLY A 44 -4.50 8.30 -7.00
C GLY A 44 -4.78 7.47 -5.74
N SER A 45 -4.80 6.13 -5.82
CA SER A 45 -5.07 5.26 -4.68
C SER A 45 -3.95 5.35 -3.62
N PRO A 46 -4.25 5.15 -2.34
CA PRO A 46 -3.24 5.06 -1.29
C PRO A 46 -2.20 3.99 -1.60
N THR A 47 -0.92 4.29 -1.38
CA THR A 47 0.17 3.32 -1.53
C THR A 47 0.53 2.68 -0.19
N MET A 48 1.14 1.50 -0.26
CA MET A 48 1.75 0.83 0.88
C MET A 48 3.25 1.07 0.87
N ARG A 49 3.79 1.40 2.05
CA ARG A 49 5.23 1.56 2.26
C ARG A 49 5.91 0.20 2.29
N ILE A 50 6.95 0.02 1.49
CA ILE A 50 7.80 -1.16 1.45
C ILE A 50 9.22 -0.75 1.82
N ASP A 51 9.59 -1.00 3.08
CA ASP A 51 10.90 -0.63 3.62
C ASP A 51 11.66 -1.82 4.22
N SER A 52 10.97 -2.95 4.42
CA SER A 52 11.52 -4.21 4.91
C SER A 52 10.92 -5.42 4.16
N PRO A 53 11.56 -6.60 4.21
CA PRO A 53 10.98 -7.83 3.66
C PRO A 53 9.60 -8.18 4.25
N ASP A 54 9.37 -7.85 5.53
CA ASP A 54 8.07 -8.06 6.18
C ASP A 54 6.98 -7.18 5.56
N ASP A 55 7.33 -5.97 5.11
CA ASP A 55 6.39 -5.09 4.41
C ASP A 55 6.03 -5.65 3.02
N ASP A 56 6.97 -6.29 2.32
CA ASP A 56 6.68 -7.00 1.07
C ASP A 56 5.69 -8.16 1.31
N ILE A 57 5.89 -8.96 2.36
CA ILE A 57 4.95 -10.04 2.72
C ILE A 57 3.55 -9.48 2.99
N LYS A 58 3.46 -8.39 3.78
CA LYS A 58 2.18 -7.72 4.06
C LYS A 58 1.52 -7.19 2.78
N PHE A 59 2.31 -6.65 1.85
CA PHE A 59 1.80 -6.18 0.57
C PHE A 59 1.19 -7.30 -0.26
N PHE A 60 1.87 -8.44 -0.38
CA PHE A 60 1.33 -9.60 -1.09
C PHE A 60 0.11 -10.21 -0.39
N ALA A 61 0.13 -10.30 0.94
CA ALA A 61 -1.04 -10.73 1.72
C ALA A 61 -2.24 -9.79 1.51
N TYR A 62 -2.01 -8.48 1.42
CA TYR A 62 -3.07 -7.51 1.11
C TYR A 62 -3.63 -7.72 -0.30
N LEU A 63 -2.77 -7.95 -1.30
CA LEU A 63 -3.21 -8.23 -2.67
C LEU A 63 -4.07 -9.49 -2.75
N ASP A 64 -3.66 -10.55 -2.06
CA ASP A 64 -4.39 -11.82 -2.00
C ASP A 64 -5.75 -11.66 -1.31
N MET A 65 -5.78 -10.99 -0.16
CA MET A 65 -7.03 -10.66 0.54
C MET A 65 -7.98 -9.84 -0.34
N ARG A 66 -7.48 -8.79 -1.00
CA ARG A 66 -8.28 -7.94 -1.89
C ARG A 66 -8.88 -8.75 -3.04
N ARG A 67 -8.11 -9.66 -3.62
CA ARG A 67 -8.59 -10.57 -4.67
C ARG A 67 -9.71 -11.46 -4.14
N SER A 68 -9.50 -12.13 -3.01
CA SER A 68 -10.51 -13.01 -2.40
C SER A 68 -11.80 -12.27 -2.06
N ILE A 69 -11.72 -11.03 -1.59
CA ILE A 69 -12.90 -10.20 -1.33
C ILE A 69 -13.66 -9.91 -2.63
N ASN A 70 -12.96 -9.53 -3.70
CA ASN A 70 -13.60 -9.26 -4.99
C ASN A 70 -14.28 -10.50 -5.58
N GLU A 71 -13.61 -11.66 -5.53
CA GLU A 71 -14.19 -12.94 -5.99
C GLU A 71 -15.50 -13.24 -5.24
N ARG A 72 -15.54 -13.03 -3.92
CA ARG A 72 -16.76 -13.22 -3.12
C ARG A 72 -17.86 -12.19 -3.40
N ILE A 73 -17.48 -10.95 -3.75
CA ILE A 73 -18.46 -9.93 -4.15
C ILE A 73 -19.08 -10.32 -5.49
N ASP A 74 -18.27 -10.79 -6.43
CA ASP A 74 -18.73 -11.24 -7.75
C ASP A 74 -19.70 -12.43 -7.62
N GLU A 75 -19.37 -13.43 -6.79
CA GLU A 75 -20.28 -14.55 -6.47
C GLU A 75 -21.63 -14.08 -5.91
N GLN A 76 -21.61 -13.14 -4.95
CA GLN A 76 -22.85 -12.58 -4.38
C GLN A 76 -23.67 -11.79 -5.40
N MET A 77 -23.01 -11.12 -6.34
CA MET A 77 -23.69 -10.42 -7.41
C MET A 77 -24.35 -11.40 -8.38
N GLU A 78 -23.66 -12.46 -8.81
CA GLU A 78 -24.21 -13.50 -9.66
C GLU A 78 -25.45 -14.15 -9.03
N GLU A 79 -25.37 -14.53 -7.76
CA GLU A 79 -26.53 -15.04 -7.01
C GLU A 79 -27.69 -14.03 -7.04
N THR A 80 -27.43 -12.75 -6.80
CA THR A 80 -28.47 -11.71 -6.77
C THR A 80 -29.15 -11.50 -8.13
N TYR A 81 -28.39 -11.56 -9.23
CA TYR A 81 -28.95 -11.41 -10.58
C TYR A 81 -29.76 -12.63 -11.02
N ASP A 82 -29.45 -13.84 -10.54
CA ASP A 82 -30.23 -15.05 -10.82
C ASP A 82 -31.63 -15.04 -10.16
N TYR A 83 -31.84 -14.20 -9.14
CA TYR A 83 -33.13 -14.04 -8.47
C TYR A 83 -34.02 -12.91 -9.03
N LEU A 84 -33.53 -12.13 -10.02
CA LEU A 84 -34.26 -11.03 -10.67
C LEU A 84 -34.79 -11.42 -12.06
#